data_AF-A0AAV9N804-F1
#
_entry.id   AF-A0AAV9N804-F1
#
_cell.length_a   1.000
_cell.length_b   1.000
_cell.length_c   1.000
_cell.angle_alpha   90.00
_cell.angle_beta   90.00
_cell.angle_gamma   90.00
#
_symmetry.space_group_name_H-M   'P 1'
#
loop_
_entity.id
_entity.type
_entity.pdbx_description
1 polymer ?
#
loop_
_entity_poly.entity_id
_entity_poly.type
_entity_poly.pdbx_seq_one_letter_code
_entity_poly.pdbx_strand_id
1 'polypeptide(L)'
;MAIWSRRQISSSSNFGLPGPPGLGFGGSSGSSSPTYFQRQTSLPANTIIRFVPQQTAWIVERMGKFNRILDPGLAILMPVIDRIAYVQSLKESAIEIPSQSAITADNVTLELDGVLYTRVFDAYKASYGVEDAEYAIGQLAQTTMRSEIGQLTLDHVLKERANLNSNITQAINEAAQEWGVVCLRYEIRDIHAPEGVVAAMHRQVTAERSKRAEILESEGQRQSAINIAEGRKQSVILASEALKAEQINTASGEAEAILLKATATARGIDAVAESIQKGASDAQSAISLSVAEKYVEAFGKLAKEGTAVVVPGNVGDMGGMIASAMAVYGKVSEGQKKVLQTRTIEAGSSTTENSGTTGSADARDAVLESFEKTARSRK
;
A
#
# COMPACT_ATOMS: atom_id res chain seq x y z
N MET A 1 -22.26 45.98 74.80
CA MET A 1 -22.99 46.46 73.60
C MET A 1 -22.52 45.62 72.42
N ALA A 2 -23.23 44.53 72.11
CA ALA A 2 -24.24 44.48 71.04
C ALA A 2 -23.58 44.49 69.63
N ILE A 3 -23.20 43.31 69.10
CA ILE A 3 -23.90 42.52 68.07
C ILE A 3 -23.85 43.19 66.68
N TRP A 4 -23.22 42.52 65.69
CA TRP A 4 -23.91 42.04 64.47
C TRP A 4 -23.02 41.11 63.64
N SER A 5 -23.50 39.88 63.50
CA SER A 5 -23.09 38.86 62.53
C SER A 5 -23.95 39.02 61.28
N ARG A 6 -23.38 38.81 60.08
CA ARG A 6 -24.20 38.46 58.91
C ARG A 6 -23.47 37.48 58.00
N ARG A 7 -23.73 36.20 58.24
CA ARG A 7 -23.46 35.09 57.33
C ARG A 7 -24.62 35.07 56.33
N GLN A 8 -24.36 35.28 55.04
CA GLN A 8 -25.39 35.15 54.00
C GLN A 8 -25.67 33.66 53.76
N ILE A 9 -26.89 33.24 54.06
CA ILE A 9 -27.46 31.95 53.71
C ILE A 9 -28.40 32.21 52.55
N SER A 10 -28.06 31.73 51.36
CA SER A 10 -29.00 31.66 50.24
C SER A 10 -29.86 30.41 50.40
N SER A 11 -31.13 30.62 50.77
CA SER A 11 -32.16 29.59 50.77
C SER A 11 -33.08 29.81 49.56
N SER A 12 -32.98 28.96 48.54
CA SER A 12 -34.01 28.84 47.50
C SER A 12 -34.87 27.61 47.77
N SER A 13 -35.96 27.80 48.52
CA SER A 13 -37.06 26.84 48.62
C SER A 13 -38.09 27.15 47.54
N ASN A 14 -38.09 26.41 46.43
CA ASN A 14 -39.13 26.51 45.40
C ASN A 14 -40.25 25.52 45.74
N PHE A 15 -41.30 25.98 46.43
CA PHE A 15 -42.52 25.23 46.68
C PHE A 15 -43.61 25.75 45.74
N GLY A 16 -43.84 25.05 44.64
CA GLY A 16 -44.89 25.37 43.66
C GLY A 16 -46.16 24.56 43.92
N LEU A 17 -47.23 25.24 44.34
CA LEU A 17 -48.61 24.71 44.34
C LEU A 17 -49.16 24.69 42.90
N PRO A 18 -50.01 23.73 42.51
CA PRO A 18 -50.61 23.71 41.17
C PRO A 18 -51.83 24.63 41.11
N GLY A 19 -51.79 25.64 40.23
CA GLY A 19 -52.96 26.45 39.84
C GLY A 19 -53.78 25.80 38.72
N PRO A 20 -55.05 26.19 38.52
CA PRO A 20 -55.97 25.53 37.58
C PRO A 20 -55.74 25.96 36.11
N PRO A 21 -56.23 25.19 35.12
CA PRO A 21 -55.86 25.37 33.73
C PRO A 21 -56.68 26.50 33.08
N GLY A 22 -55.98 27.47 32.50
CA GLY A 22 -56.53 28.53 31.65
C GLY A 22 -55.63 28.76 30.44
N LEU A 23 -56.26 28.83 29.26
CA LEU A 23 -55.64 28.93 27.94
C LEU A 23 -54.62 30.08 27.80
N GLY A 24 -53.48 29.80 27.16
CA GLY A 24 -52.51 30.82 26.70
C GLY A 24 -51.57 30.25 25.63
N PHE A 25 -51.66 30.82 24.42
CA PHE A 25 -50.84 30.54 23.23
C PHE A 25 -49.42 31.10 23.33
N GLY A 26 -48.44 30.38 22.76
CA GLY A 26 -47.24 30.95 22.10
C GLY A 26 -45.93 30.94 22.90
N GLY A 27 -44.89 30.27 22.36
CA GLY A 27 -43.50 30.49 22.79
C GLY A 27 -42.53 29.33 22.52
N SER A 28 -41.78 29.42 21.41
CA SER A 28 -40.49 28.81 21.08
C SER A 28 -40.05 27.51 21.78
N SER A 29 -40.05 26.41 21.02
CA SER A 29 -39.35 25.16 21.35
C SER A 29 -37.83 25.33 21.31
N GLY A 30 -37.24 25.76 22.43
CA GLY A 30 -35.84 25.49 22.72
C GLY A 30 -35.69 24.03 23.13
N SER A 31 -35.03 23.22 22.31
CA SER A 31 -34.66 21.85 22.64
C SER A 31 -33.69 21.87 23.81
N SER A 32 -34.21 21.73 25.03
CA SER A 32 -33.40 21.38 26.18
C SER A 32 -33.00 19.91 26.02
N SER A 33 -31.77 19.68 25.57
CA SER A 33 -31.16 18.36 25.59
C SER A 33 -31.30 17.78 27.01
N PRO A 34 -31.81 16.55 27.18
CA PRO A 34 -31.92 15.96 28.50
C PRO A 34 -30.51 15.67 29.03
N THR A 35 -30.01 16.51 29.93
CA THR A 35 -28.82 16.23 30.74
C THR A 35 -29.14 15.08 31.68
N TYR A 36 -28.92 13.84 31.22
CA TYR A 36 -29.20 12.61 31.95
C TYR A 36 -28.41 12.46 33.27
N PHE A 37 -27.40 13.31 33.49
CA PHE A 37 -26.54 13.30 34.68
C PHE A 37 -26.56 14.65 35.43
N GLN A 38 -27.73 15.21 35.72
CA GLN A 38 -27.81 16.15 36.85
C GLN A 38 -27.72 15.34 38.15
N ARG A 39 -26.51 15.20 38.72
CA ARG A 39 -26.33 14.73 40.10
C ARG A 39 -27.16 15.63 41.01
N GLN A 40 -28.26 15.12 41.54
CA GLN A 40 -28.95 15.78 42.64
C GLN A 40 -28.04 15.70 43.87
N THR A 41 -27.31 16.78 44.13
CA THR A 41 -26.36 16.96 45.24
C THR A 41 -27.08 17.23 46.58
N SER A 42 -28.28 16.71 46.78
CA SER A 42 -28.89 16.78 48.11
C SER A 42 -28.16 15.79 49.01
N LEU A 43 -27.41 16.31 49.97
CA LEU A 43 -26.75 15.47 50.95
C LEU A 43 -27.81 14.60 51.66
N PRO A 44 -27.55 13.31 51.82
CA PRO A 44 -28.47 12.40 52.47
C PRO A 44 -28.78 12.83 53.92
N ALA A 45 -30.06 12.89 54.30
CA ALA A 45 -30.45 13.21 55.68
C ALA A 45 -29.97 12.15 56.69
N ASN A 46 -29.47 12.59 57.85
CA ASN A 46 -29.03 11.67 58.89
C ASN A 46 -30.22 10.95 59.52
N THR A 47 -30.28 9.64 59.35
CA THR A 47 -31.20 8.73 60.06
C THR A 47 -30.36 7.72 60.84
N ILE A 48 -30.90 7.14 61.92
CA ILE A 48 -30.17 6.20 62.80
C ILE A 48 -29.56 5.04 62.02
N ILE A 49 -30.31 4.50 61.07
CA ILE A 49 -29.89 3.41 60.20
C ILE A 49 -29.87 3.94 58.78
N ARG A 50 -28.76 3.72 58.09
CA ARG A 50 -28.62 4.13 56.70
C ARG A 50 -27.86 3.09 55.89
N PHE A 51 -28.33 2.85 54.68
CA PHE A 51 -27.68 1.94 53.75
C PHE A 51 -26.80 2.75 52.81
N VAL A 52 -25.49 2.49 52.86
CA VAL A 52 -24.51 3.08 51.95
C VAL A 52 -24.50 2.26 50.67
N PRO A 53 -24.81 2.86 49.51
CA PRO A 53 -24.76 2.16 48.23
C PRO A 53 -23.37 1.63 47.90
N GLN A 54 -23.32 0.56 47.11
CA GLN A 54 -22.07 0.02 46.58
C GLN A 54 -21.31 1.07 45.75
N GLN A 55 -19.98 1.06 45.83
CA GLN A 55 -19.10 2.01 45.13
C GLN A 55 -19.37 3.49 45.50
N THR A 56 -19.82 3.74 46.73
CA THR A 56 -19.92 5.08 47.31
C THR A 56 -19.30 5.10 48.69
N ALA A 57 -18.59 6.17 49.02
CA ALA A 57 -17.97 6.42 50.32
C ALA A 57 -18.58 7.67 50.93
N TRP A 58 -19.14 7.54 52.14
CA TRP A 58 -19.74 8.67 52.84
C TRP A 58 -18.85 9.10 53.99
N ILE A 59 -18.61 10.40 54.09
CA ILE A 59 -17.71 10.97 55.09
C ILE A 59 -18.55 11.59 56.19
N VAL A 60 -18.30 11.12 57.41
CA VAL A 60 -19.05 11.51 58.59
C VAL A 60 -18.20 12.42 59.45
N GLU A 61 -18.76 13.57 59.77
CA GLU A 61 -18.26 14.52 60.75
C GLU A 61 -19.03 14.39 62.05
N ARG A 62 -18.32 14.47 63.17
CA ARG A 62 -18.90 14.59 64.51
C ARG A 62 -18.59 15.97 65.05
N MET A 63 -19.63 16.78 65.28
CA MET A 63 -19.47 18.17 65.75
C MET A 63 -18.46 19.00 64.92
N GLY A 64 -18.42 18.76 63.60
CA GLY A 64 -17.51 19.45 62.66
C GLY A 64 -16.09 18.91 62.59
N LYS A 65 -15.76 17.82 63.31
CA LYS A 65 -14.49 17.10 63.15
C LYS A 65 -14.70 15.81 62.36
N PHE A 66 -13.77 15.46 61.47
CA PHE A 66 -13.75 14.16 60.83
C PHE A 66 -13.79 13.02 61.87
N ASN A 67 -14.68 12.05 61.66
CA ASN A 67 -14.83 10.87 62.53
C ASN A 67 -14.43 9.58 61.82
N ARG A 68 -15.11 9.24 60.71
CA ARG A 68 -14.84 8.03 59.94
C ARG A 68 -15.41 8.10 58.52
N ILE A 69 -14.90 7.24 57.65
CA ILE A 69 -15.45 6.95 56.32
C ILE A 69 -16.39 5.74 56.47
N LEU A 70 -17.57 5.80 55.86
CA LEU A 70 -18.51 4.69 55.82
C LEU A 70 -18.32 3.90 54.52
N ASP A 71 -17.99 2.62 54.67
CA ASP A 71 -17.94 1.65 53.58
C ASP A 71 -19.34 1.17 53.18
N PRO A 72 -19.51 0.56 51.99
CA PRO A 72 -20.79 0.03 51.53
C PRO A 72 -21.42 -0.96 52.51
N GLY A 73 -22.71 -0.80 52.78
CA GLY A 73 -23.45 -1.67 53.71
C GLY A 73 -24.30 -0.90 54.72
N LEU A 74 -24.62 -1.56 55.83
CA LEU A 74 -25.42 -0.97 56.90
C LEU A 74 -24.54 -0.09 57.79
N ALA A 75 -24.80 1.21 57.77
CA ALA A 75 -24.17 2.20 58.62
C ALA A 75 -25.14 2.66 59.72
N ILE A 76 -24.65 2.72 60.95
CA ILE A 76 -25.39 3.24 62.10
C ILE A 76 -24.80 4.61 62.45
N LEU A 77 -25.64 5.63 62.45
CA LEU A 77 -25.28 7.02 62.73
C LEU A 77 -26.09 7.55 63.92
N MET A 78 -25.50 8.41 64.74
CA MET A 78 -26.27 9.11 65.77
C MET A 78 -26.90 10.38 65.17
N PRO A 79 -28.24 10.44 64.99
CA PRO A 79 -28.91 11.67 64.58
C PRO A 79 -28.64 12.73 65.66
N VAL A 80 -28.35 13.97 65.27
CA VAL A 80 -27.88 15.10 66.11
C VAL A 80 -26.36 15.26 66.17
N ILE A 81 -25.59 14.22 66.50
CA ILE A 81 -24.14 14.33 66.73
C ILE A 81 -23.33 14.15 65.43
N ASP A 82 -23.70 13.15 64.64
CA ASP A 82 -23.00 12.77 63.43
C ASP A 82 -23.68 13.45 62.22
N ARG A 83 -22.88 13.97 61.27
CA ARG A 83 -23.31 14.62 60.03
C ARG A 83 -22.59 14.04 58.82
N ILE A 84 -23.34 13.61 57.81
CA ILE A 84 -22.75 13.28 56.51
C ILE A 84 -22.39 14.58 55.80
N ALA A 85 -21.10 14.85 55.71
CA ALA A 85 -20.58 16.09 55.13
C ALA A 85 -20.35 15.96 53.62
N TYR A 86 -19.81 14.82 53.19
CA TYR A 86 -19.48 14.55 51.79
C TYR A 86 -19.90 13.14 51.38
N VAL A 87 -20.29 13.00 50.12
CA VAL A 87 -20.62 11.73 49.47
C VAL A 87 -19.79 11.63 48.21
N GLN A 88 -18.82 10.72 48.20
CA GLN A 88 -17.95 10.50 47.05
C GLN A 88 -18.32 9.20 46.34
N SER A 89 -18.36 9.26 45.01
CA SER A 89 -18.48 8.07 44.17
C SER A 89 -17.10 7.50 43.91
N LEU A 90 -16.92 6.21 44.19
CA LEU A 90 -15.68 5.47 43.89
C LEU A 90 -15.65 4.92 42.46
N LYS A 91 -16.77 5.05 41.73
CA LYS A 91 -16.88 4.67 40.32
C LYS A 91 -16.00 5.56 39.45
N GLU A 92 -15.54 4.99 38.34
CA GLU A 92 -14.89 5.76 37.27
C GLU A 92 -15.84 6.82 36.74
N SER A 93 -15.32 8.04 36.60
CA SER A 93 -16.03 9.20 36.07
C SER A 93 -15.25 9.77 34.88
N ALA A 94 -15.97 10.17 33.85
CA ALA A 94 -15.40 10.85 32.69
C ALA A 94 -15.61 12.36 32.84
N ILE A 95 -14.51 13.12 32.78
CA ILE A 95 -14.49 14.57 32.84
C ILE A 95 -14.08 15.08 31.46
N GLU A 96 -14.95 15.87 30.82
CA GLU A 96 -14.64 16.51 29.55
C GLU A 96 -13.72 17.72 29.79
N ILE A 97 -12.60 17.76 29.06
CA ILE A 97 -11.68 18.88 29.08
C ILE A 97 -12.07 19.82 27.93
N PRO A 98 -12.39 21.10 28.22
CA PRO A 98 -12.78 22.05 27.18
C PRO A 98 -11.65 22.28 26.18
N SER A 99 -12.02 22.58 24.94
CA SER A 99 -11.07 22.84 23.85
C SER A 99 -10.11 23.98 24.22
N GLN A 100 -8.81 23.76 24.04
CA GLN A 100 -7.76 24.71 24.35
C GLN A 100 -6.84 24.94 23.16
N SER A 101 -6.44 26.20 22.97
CA SER A 101 -5.38 26.55 22.03
C SER A 101 -4.01 26.37 22.69
N ALA A 102 -3.13 25.62 22.04
CA ALA A 102 -1.75 25.38 22.43
C ALA A 102 -0.81 25.62 21.23
N ILE A 103 0.43 26.02 21.51
CA ILE A 103 1.47 26.24 20.51
C ILE A 103 2.48 25.11 20.64
N THR A 104 2.80 24.45 19.52
CA THR A 104 3.81 23.39 19.43
C THR A 104 5.23 23.95 19.37
N ALA A 105 6.25 23.08 19.50
CA ALA A 105 7.65 23.46 19.38
C ALA A 105 8.01 24.10 18.01
N ASP A 106 7.27 23.77 16.94
CA ASP A 106 7.44 24.35 15.61
C ASP A 106 6.67 25.67 15.42
N ASN A 107 6.17 26.26 16.51
CA ASN A 107 5.40 27.50 16.50
C ASN A 107 4.09 27.40 15.70
N VAL A 108 3.47 26.22 15.66
CA VAL A 108 2.12 26.03 15.08
C VAL A 108 1.08 26.02 16.20
N THR A 109 0.06 26.85 16.06
CA THR A 109 -1.13 26.87 16.92
C THR A 109 -2.05 25.71 16.59
N LEU A 110 -2.47 24.96 17.61
CA LEU A 110 -3.42 23.84 17.50
C LEU A 110 -4.52 24.01 18.55
N GLU A 111 -5.72 23.55 18.23
CA GLU A 111 -6.82 23.44 19.19
C GLU A 111 -7.05 21.97 19.51
N LEU A 112 -7.03 21.63 20.80
CA LEU A 112 -7.18 20.26 21.26
C LEU A 112 -8.21 20.18 22.37
N ASP A 113 -8.97 19.10 22.36
CA ASP A 113 -9.85 18.70 23.44
C ASP A 113 -9.62 17.22 23.82
N GLY A 114 -10.17 16.83 24.96
CA GLY A 114 -9.95 15.49 25.46
C GLY A 114 -10.91 15.13 26.57
N VAL A 115 -10.89 13.85 26.92
CA VAL A 115 -11.67 13.29 28.02
C VAL A 115 -10.72 12.64 29.00
N LEU A 116 -10.90 12.97 30.26
CA LEU A 116 -10.12 12.45 31.36
C LEU A 116 -10.97 11.45 32.14
N TYR A 117 -10.46 10.23 32.30
CA TYR A 117 -11.10 9.20 33.11
C TYR A 117 -10.44 9.13 34.47
N THR A 118 -11.17 9.48 35.51
CA THR A 118 -10.69 9.52 36.88
C THR A 118 -11.49 8.59 37.78
N ARG A 119 -10.88 8.15 38.88
CA ARG A 119 -11.59 7.52 39.98
C ARG A 119 -11.06 8.03 41.31
N VAL A 120 -11.94 8.20 42.28
CA VAL A 120 -11.55 8.48 43.66
C VAL A 120 -11.04 7.18 44.28
N PHE A 121 -9.81 7.18 44.80
CA PHE A 121 -9.26 6.05 45.56
C PHE A 121 -9.32 6.31 47.06
N ASP A 122 -9.07 7.54 47.49
CA ASP A 122 -9.13 7.95 48.90
C ASP A 122 -10.17 9.07 49.06
N ALA A 123 -11.33 8.70 49.62
CA ALA A 123 -12.43 9.63 49.83
C ALA A 123 -12.09 10.75 50.82
N TYR A 124 -11.26 10.47 51.84
CA TYR A 124 -10.89 11.48 52.83
C TYR A 124 -10.07 12.61 52.19
N LYS A 125 -9.04 12.24 51.41
CA LYS A 125 -8.23 13.21 50.67
C LYS A 125 -9.03 13.93 49.60
N ALA A 126 -9.94 13.23 48.90
CA ALA A 126 -10.77 13.86 47.87
C ALA A 126 -11.77 14.89 48.42
N SER A 127 -12.17 14.79 49.69
CA SER A 127 -13.11 15.74 50.31
C SER A 127 -12.44 16.85 51.11
N TYR A 128 -11.29 16.62 51.70
CA TYR A 128 -10.59 17.62 52.53
C TYR A 128 -9.30 18.16 51.91
N GLY A 129 -8.74 17.49 50.89
CA GLY A 129 -7.52 17.92 50.23
C GLY A 129 -7.72 19.10 49.28
N VAL A 130 -8.91 19.22 48.67
CA VAL A 130 -9.27 20.29 47.75
C VAL A 130 -10.79 20.53 47.78
N GLU A 131 -11.24 21.76 47.50
CA GLU A 131 -12.68 22.11 47.53
C GLU A 131 -13.50 21.30 46.53
N ASP A 132 -13.01 21.19 45.29
CA ASP A 132 -13.60 20.38 44.23
C ASP A 132 -12.47 19.65 43.46
N ALA A 133 -12.34 18.36 43.73
CA ALA A 133 -11.29 17.52 43.13
C ALA A 133 -11.52 17.30 41.63
N GLU A 134 -12.77 17.19 41.18
CA GLU A 134 -13.07 16.99 39.76
C GLU A 134 -12.67 18.25 38.97
N TYR A 135 -13.00 19.44 39.49
CA TYR A 135 -12.61 20.72 38.89
C TYR A 135 -11.09 20.95 38.92
N ALA A 136 -10.44 20.76 40.07
CA ALA A 136 -9.00 21.00 40.22
C ALA A 136 -8.16 20.12 39.26
N ILE A 137 -8.55 18.85 39.10
CA ILE A 137 -7.89 17.93 38.18
C ILE A 137 -8.16 18.32 36.73
N GLY A 138 -9.37 18.77 36.40
CA GLY A 138 -9.68 19.30 35.07
C GLY A 138 -8.76 20.49 34.70
N GLN A 139 -8.54 21.42 35.63
CA GLN A 139 -7.63 22.54 35.44
C GLN A 139 -6.17 22.11 35.33
N LEU A 140 -5.74 21.17 36.17
CA LEU A 140 -4.40 20.59 36.07
C LEU A 140 -4.19 19.94 34.69
N ALA A 141 -5.13 19.12 34.24
CA ALA A 141 -5.09 18.45 32.95
C ALA A 141 -4.97 19.44 31.79
N GLN A 142 -5.71 20.54 31.81
CA GLN A 142 -5.59 21.62 30.81
C GLN A 142 -4.17 22.21 30.77
N THR A 143 -3.59 22.46 31.95
CA THR A 143 -2.28 23.09 32.06
C THR A 143 -1.17 22.12 31.63
N THR A 144 -1.26 20.86 32.06
CA THR A 144 -0.35 19.77 31.66
C THR A 144 -0.43 19.50 30.17
N MET A 145 -1.63 19.39 29.60
CA MET A 145 -1.84 19.20 28.16
C MET A 145 -1.15 20.30 27.35
N ARG A 146 -1.35 21.58 27.72
CA ARG A 146 -0.67 22.72 27.06
C ARG A 146 0.86 22.60 27.15
N SER A 147 1.39 22.18 28.29
CA SER A 147 2.84 22.08 28.50
C SER A 147 3.47 20.93 27.71
N GLU A 148 2.83 19.76 27.66
CA GLU A 148 3.32 18.59 26.90
C GLU A 148 3.31 18.85 25.39
N ILE A 149 2.26 19.49 24.87
CA ILE A 149 2.16 19.85 23.44
C ILE A 149 3.23 20.86 23.05
N GLY A 150 3.57 21.80 23.95
CA GLY A 150 4.61 22.79 23.70
C GLY A 150 6.02 22.22 23.55
N GLN A 151 6.25 21.01 24.06
CA GLN A 151 7.54 20.32 23.95
C GLN A 151 7.67 19.49 22.67
N LEU A 152 6.56 19.20 21.99
CA LEU A 152 6.51 18.33 20.82
C LEU A 152 6.26 19.13 19.53
N THR A 153 6.73 18.57 18.42
CA THR A 153 6.44 19.08 17.06
C THR A 153 5.02 18.70 16.64
N LEU A 154 4.46 19.40 15.64
CA LEU A 154 3.12 19.09 15.12
C LEU A 154 3.02 17.62 14.64
N ASP A 155 4.04 17.16 13.92
CA ASP A 155 4.07 15.81 13.36
C ASP A 155 4.14 14.73 14.45
N HIS A 156 4.92 14.95 15.52
CA HIS A 156 4.98 14.03 16.66
C HIS A 156 3.64 14.00 17.42
N VAL A 157 2.98 15.14 17.62
CA VAL A 157 1.65 15.19 18.26
C VAL A 157 0.60 14.40 17.46
N LEU A 158 0.67 14.43 16.12
CA LEU A 158 -0.27 13.70 15.26
C LEU A 158 0.05 12.20 15.16
N LYS A 159 1.33 11.82 15.10
CA LYS A 159 1.77 10.42 14.96
C LYS A 159 1.78 9.63 16.26
N GLU A 160 2.17 10.28 17.37
CA GLU A 160 2.45 9.62 18.65
C GLU A 160 1.41 9.93 19.73
N ARG A 161 0.13 10.00 19.35
CA ARG A 161 -0.98 10.28 20.28
C ARG A 161 -0.99 9.37 21.51
N ALA A 162 -0.66 8.08 21.35
CA ALA A 162 -0.63 7.13 22.46
C ALA A 162 0.47 7.46 23.49
N ASN A 163 1.66 7.86 23.03
CA ASN A 163 2.76 8.26 23.91
C ASN A 163 2.40 9.55 24.67
N LEU A 164 1.82 10.52 23.96
CA LEU A 164 1.36 11.77 24.55
C LEU A 164 0.30 11.52 25.64
N ASN A 165 -0.70 10.66 25.38
CA ASN A 165 -1.71 10.28 26.37
C ASN A 165 -1.10 9.66 27.64
N SER A 166 -0.07 8.82 27.49
CA SER A 166 0.65 8.22 28.60
C SER A 166 1.40 9.26 29.42
N ASN A 167 2.12 10.17 28.76
CA ASN A 167 2.90 11.23 29.42
C ASN A 167 1.98 12.19 30.19
N ILE A 168 0.88 12.64 29.58
CA ILE A 168 -0.12 13.48 30.26
C ILE A 168 -0.69 12.75 31.49
N THR A 169 -1.05 11.47 31.34
CA THR A 169 -1.60 10.68 32.45
C THR A 169 -0.62 10.57 33.61
N GLN A 170 0.68 10.37 33.31
CA GLN A 170 1.73 10.30 34.31
C GLN A 170 1.91 11.64 35.05
N ALA A 171 2.00 12.74 34.30
CA ALA A 171 2.18 14.08 34.87
C ALA A 171 0.99 14.51 35.74
N ILE A 172 -0.25 14.17 35.34
CA ILE A 172 -1.45 14.45 36.16
C ILE A 172 -1.43 13.63 37.46
N ASN A 173 -1.02 12.36 37.39
CA ASN A 173 -1.07 11.45 38.55
C ASN A 173 -0.10 11.86 39.68
N GLU A 174 1.00 12.55 39.37
CA GLU A 174 1.95 13.04 40.38
C GLU A 174 1.27 13.99 41.39
N ALA A 175 0.47 14.94 40.90
CA ALA A 175 -0.27 15.86 41.76
C ALA A 175 -1.63 15.30 42.23
N ALA A 176 -2.31 14.48 41.42
CA ALA A 176 -3.64 13.95 41.75
C ALA A 176 -3.63 13.05 43.00
N GLN A 177 -2.48 12.44 43.34
CA GLN A 177 -2.33 11.59 44.52
C GLN A 177 -2.54 12.35 45.85
N GLU A 178 -2.20 13.63 45.90
CA GLU A 178 -2.43 14.48 47.08
C GLU A 178 -3.93 14.72 47.31
N TRP A 179 -4.71 14.75 46.23
CA TRP A 179 -6.15 14.93 46.26
C TRP A 179 -6.93 13.61 46.36
N GLY A 180 -6.25 12.45 46.47
CA GLY A 180 -6.93 11.16 46.62
C GLY A 180 -7.65 10.64 45.37
N VAL A 181 -7.34 11.23 44.21
CA VAL A 181 -7.90 10.84 42.91
C VAL A 181 -6.80 10.21 42.06
N VAL A 182 -7.17 9.22 41.25
CA VAL A 182 -6.26 8.59 40.29
C VAL A 182 -6.82 8.82 38.89
N CYS A 183 -5.97 9.33 37.99
CA CYS A 183 -6.22 9.35 36.57
C CYS A 183 -5.93 7.96 35.99
N LEU A 184 -6.95 7.32 35.42
CA LEU A 184 -6.82 6.02 34.77
C LEU A 184 -6.25 6.16 33.37
N ARG A 185 -6.78 7.12 32.61
CA ARG A 185 -6.34 7.44 31.25
C ARG A 185 -6.79 8.82 30.83
N TYR A 186 -5.96 9.44 30.00
CA TYR A 186 -6.29 10.62 29.22
C TYR A 186 -6.50 10.21 27.76
N GLU A 187 -7.61 10.62 27.15
CA GLU A 187 -7.90 10.38 25.74
C GLU A 187 -8.07 11.73 25.03
N ILE A 188 -7.17 12.05 24.10
CA ILE A 188 -7.38 13.16 23.15
C ILE A 188 -8.58 12.81 22.27
N ARG A 189 -9.56 13.72 22.18
CA ARG A 189 -10.73 13.57 21.31
C ARG A 189 -10.34 14.02 19.90
N ASP A 190 -10.17 15.33 19.70
CA ASP A 190 -9.85 15.93 18.41
C ASP A 190 -8.63 16.85 18.48
N ILE A 191 -7.95 17.00 17.33
CA ILE A 191 -6.82 17.92 17.14
C ILE A 191 -7.10 18.72 15.89
N HIS A 192 -7.40 20.01 16.06
CA HIS A 192 -7.67 20.93 14.98
C HIS A 192 -6.42 21.78 14.73
N ALA A 193 -5.86 21.62 13.53
CA ALA A 193 -4.74 22.42 13.05
C ALA A 193 -5.22 23.39 11.96
N PRO A 194 -4.60 24.56 11.81
CA PRO A 194 -4.93 25.49 10.73
C PRO A 194 -4.69 24.83 9.36
N GLU A 195 -5.69 24.90 8.49
CA GLU A 195 -5.72 24.18 7.20
C GLU A 195 -4.50 24.50 6.31
N GLY A 196 -3.99 25.74 6.38
CA GLY A 196 -2.80 26.15 5.61
C GLY A 196 -1.56 25.33 5.94
N VAL A 197 -1.34 24.99 7.21
CA VAL A 197 -0.19 24.19 7.65
C VAL A 197 -0.36 22.73 7.26
N VAL A 198 -1.57 22.18 7.47
CA VAL A 198 -1.89 20.79 7.10
C VAL A 198 -1.76 20.58 5.59
N ALA A 199 -2.25 21.53 4.78
CA ALA A 199 -2.11 21.48 3.32
C ALA A 199 -0.65 21.55 2.87
N ALA A 200 0.17 22.41 3.50
CA ALA A 200 1.61 22.47 3.23
C ALA A 200 2.31 21.16 3.57
N MET A 201 1.98 20.57 4.73
CA MET A 201 2.51 19.28 5.17
C MET A 201 2.13 18.14 4.20
N HIS A 202 0.87 18.08 3.76
CA HIS A 202 0.44 17.10 2.76
C HIS A 202 1.18 17.26 1.43
N ARG A 203 1.42 18.50 0.97
CA ARG A 203 2.23 18.74 -0.24
C ARG A 203 3.67 18.27 -0.06
N GLN A 204 4.28 18.54 1.09
CA GLN A 204 5.64 18.09 1.39
C GLN A 204 5.73 16.55 1.42
N VAL A 205 4.82 15.89 2.14
CA VAL A 205 4.80 14.41 2.22
C VAL A 205 4.54 13.80 0.85
N THR A 206 3.66 14.38 0.04
CA THR A 206 3.38 13.91 -1.32
C THR A 206 4.62 14.07 -2.20
N ALA A 207 5.30 15.23 -2.14
CA ALA A 207 6.53 15.46 -2.91
C ALA A 207 7.65 14.49 -2.50
N GLU A 208 7.83 14.23 -1.21
CA GLU A 208 8.83 13.28 -0.71
C GLU A 208 8.50 11.84 -1.13
N ARG A 209 7.23 11.45 -1.06
CA ARG A 209 6.76 10.15 -1.55
C ARG A 209 6.98 10.00 -3.06
N SER A 210 6.64 11.00 -3.87
CA SER A 210 6.88 10.99 -5.30
C SER A 210 8.37 10.89 -5.64
N LYS A 211 9.22 11.64 -4.94
CA LYS A 211 10.68 11.56 -5.11
C LYS A 211 11.20 10.16 -4.77
N ARG A 212 10.74 9.56 -3.67
CA ARG A 212 11.12 8.19 -3.29
C ARG A 212 10.65 7.17 -4.32
N ALA A 213 9.43 7.31 -4.84
CA ALA A 213 8.90 6.44 -5.88
C ALA A 213 9.71 6.54 -7.18
N GLU A 214 10.09 7.75 -7.59
CA GLU A 214 10.91 7.97 -8.79
C GLU A 214 12.32 7.37 -8.66
N ILE A 215 12.95 7.51 -7.48
CA ILE A 215 14.25 6.88 -7.21
C ILE A 215 14.13 5.35 -7.28
N LEU A 216 13.12 4.77 -6.61
CA LEU A 216 12.91 3.33 -6.61
C LEU A 216 12.59 2.80 -8.01
N GLU A 217 11.83 3.53 -8.82
CA GLU A 217 11.53 3.17 -10.21
C GLU A 217 12.79 3.20 -11.07
N SER A 218 13.62 4.25 -10.95
CA SER A 218 14.90 4.36 -11.65
C SER A 218 15.87 3.24 -11.25
N GLU A 219 15.96 2.92 -9.97
CA GLU A 219 16.75 1.80 -9.45
C GLU A 219 16.22 0.46 -9.96
N GLY A 220 14.90 0.27 -9.96
CA GLY A 220 14.23 -0.92 -10.52
C GLY A 220 14.50 -1.10 -12.01
N GLN A 221 14.41 -0.03 -12.81
CA GLN A 221 14.71 -0.05 -14.24
C GLN A 221 16.18 -0.39 -14.51
N ARG A 222 17.10 0.21 -13.75
CA ARG A 222 18.53 -0.11 -13.84
C ARG A 222 18.78 -1.58 -13.52
N GLN A 223 18.21 -2.10 -12.43
CA GLN A 223 18.39 -3.49 -12.04
C GLN A 223 17.77 -4.46 -13.06
N SER A 224 16.59 -4.14 -13.57
CA SER A 224 15.93 -4.91 -14.64
C SER A 224 16.78 -4.97 -15.91
N ALA A 225 17.34 -3.85 -16.35
CA ALA A 225 18.22 -3.79 -17.52
C ALA A 225 19.49 -4.63 -17.34
N ILE A 226 20.10 -4.60 -16.15
CA ILE A 226 21.25 -5.45 -15.79
C ILE A 226 20.87 -6.92 -15.86
N ASN A 227 19.76 -7.30 -15.23
CA ASN A 227 19.29 -8.70 -15.21
C ASN A 227 19.00 -9.22 -16.63
N ILE A 228 18.40 -8.41 -17.50
CA ILE A 228 18.16 -8.77 -18.91
C ILE A 228 19.47 -8.93 -19.67
N ALA A 229 20.44 -8.04 -19.47
CA ALA A 229 21.75 -8.11 -20.12
C ALA A 229 22.53 -9.35 -19.68
N GLU A 230 22.53 -9.66 -18.37
CA GLU A 230 23.14 -10.86 -17.83
C GLU A 230 22.46 -12.13 -18.33
N GLY A 231 21.12 -12.17 -18.35
CA GLY A 231 20.36 -13.28 -18.91
C GLY A 231 20.67 -13.51 -20.39
N ARG A 232 20.81 -12.44 -21.20
CA ARG A 232 21.24 -12.54 -22.60
C ARG A 232 22.67 -13.02 -22.75
N LYS A 233 23.59 -12.54 -21.91
CA LYS A 233 24.98 -13.01 -21.92
C LYS A 233 25.04 -14.51 -21.61
N GLN A 234 24.33 -14.94 -20.57
CA GLN A 234 24.26 -16.35 -20.18
C GLN A 234 23.61 -17.20 -21.28
N SER A 235 22.53 -16.74 -21.90
CA SER A 235 21.87 -17.50 -22.97
C SER A 235 22.76 -17.68 -24.20
N VAL A 236 23.54 -16.67 -24.61
CA VAL A 236 24.48 -16.77 -25.72
C VAL A 236 25.64 -17.73 -25.41
N ILE A 237 26.16 -17.70 -24.17
CA ILE A 237 27.20 -18.64 -23.73
C ILE A 237 26.66 -20.07 -23.77
N LEU A 238 25.50 -20.32 -23.17
CA LEU A 238 24.86 -21.63 -23.14
C LEU A 238 24.55 -22.14 -24.56
N ALA A 239 24.09 -21.27 -25.47
CA ALA A 239 23.87 -21.64 -26.86
C ALA A 239 25.16 -22.02 -27.58
N SER A 240 26.26 -21.28 -27.34
CA SER A 240 27.56 -21.58 -27.94
C SER A 240 28.13 -22.90 -27.41
N GLU A 241 27.98 -23.16 -26.11
CA GLU A 241 28.35 -24.43 -25.48
C GLU A 241 27.51 -25.59 -26.01
N ALA A 242 26.21 -25.39 -26.18
CA ALA A 242 25.30 -26.38 -26.75
C ALA A 242 25.70 -26.75 -28.19
N LEU A 243 26.00 -25.76 -29.05
CA LEU A 243 26.45 -26.01 -30.43
C LEU A 243 27.78 -26.77 -30.46
N LYS A 244 28.73 -26.40 -29.58
CA LYS A 244 30.00 -27.12 -29.47
C LYS A 244 29.78 -28.58 -29.07
N ALA A 245 28.93 -28.82 -28.08
CA ALA A 245 28.60 -30.16 -27.63
C ALA A 245 27.89 -30.97 -28.72
N GLU A 246 26.95 -30.34 -29.43
CA GLU A 246 26.25 -30.94 -30.57
C GLU A 246 27.21 -31.36 -31.68
N GLN A 247 28.16 -30.49 -32.06
CA GLN A 247 29.18 -30.79 -33.06
C GLN A 247 30.09 -31.95 -32.64
N ILE A 248 30.54 -31.97 -31.38
CA ILE A 248 31.35 -33.08 -30.85
C ILE A 248 30.55 -34.39 -30.87
N ASN A 249 29.29 -34.35 -30.42
CA ASN A 249 28.43 -35.53 -30.40
C ASN A 249 28.16 -36.04 -31.81
N THR A 250 27.94 -35.14 -32.78
CA THR A 250 27.72 -35.50 -34.19
C THR A 250 28.98 -36.12 -34.78
N ALA A 251 30.14 -35.49 -34.61
CA ALA A 251 31.42 -36.01 -35.09
C ALA A 251 31.78 -37.36 -34.44
N SER A 252 31.52 -37.52 -33.15
CA SER A 252 31.70 -38.80 -32.44
C SER A 252 30.76 -39.87 -32.97
N GLY A 253 29.48 -39.54 -33.17
CA GLY A 253 28.50 -40.45 -33.73
C GLY A 253 28.83 -40.89 -35.15
N GLU A 254 29.33 -39.97 -35.98
CA GLU A 254 29.83 -40.26 -37.33
C GLU A 254 31.07 -41.16 -37.30
N ALA A 255 32.05 -40.86 -36.44
CA ALA A 255 33.25 -41.67 -36.28
C ALA A 255 32.91 -43.09 -35.81
N GLU A 256 32.02 -43.22 -34.83
CA GLU A 256 31.56 -44.51 -34.32
C GLU A 256 30.77 -45.29 -35.39
N ALA A 257 29.91 -44.61 -36.17
CA ALA A 257 29.21 -45.22 -37.29
C ALA A 257 30.16 -45.71 -38.39
N ILE A 258 31.22 -44.95 -38.70
CA ILE A 258 32.25 -45.36 -39.66
C ILE A 258 33.02 -46.57 -39.12
N LEU A 259 33.42 -46.58 -37.85
CA LEU A 259 34.10 -47.72 -37.24
C LEU A 259 33.21 -48.97 -37.23
N LEU A 260 31.94 -48.85 -36.89
CA LEU A 260 30.99 -49.97 -36.93
C LEU A 260 30.79 -50.50 -38.35
N LYS A 261 30.66 -49.62 -39.35
CA LYS A 261 30.60 -50.04 -40.76
C LYS A 261 31.91 -50.72 -41.20
N ALA A 262 33.07 -50.14 -40.90
CA ALA A 262 34.37 -50.67 -41.27
C ALA A 262 34.62 -52.05 -40.63
N THR A 263 34.32 -52.20 -39.35
CA THR A 263 34.43 -53.49 -38.63
C THR A 263 33.44 -54.52 -39.15
N ALA A 264 32.19 -54.13 -39.46
CA ALA A 264 31.22 -55.02 -40.10
C ALA A 264 31.68 -55.45 -41.50
N THR A 265 32.24 -54.54 -42.30
CA THR A 265 32.81 -54.89 -43.61
C THR A 265 34.04 -55.78 -43.50
N ALA A 266 34.93 -55.53 -42.53
CA ALA A 266 36.09 -56.37 -42.28
C ALA A 266 35.66 -57.79 -41.88
N ARG A 267 34.74 -57.93 -40.92
CA ARG A 267 34.15 -59.24 -40.56
C ARG A 267 33.46 -59.93 -41.73
N GLY A 268 32.77 -59.18 -42.58
CA GLY A 268 32.15 -59.71 -43.79
C GLY A 268 33.20 -60.25 -44.78
N ILE A 269 34.29 -59.50 -44.99
CA ILE A 269 35.41 -59.92 -45.83
C ILE A 269 36.10 -61.15 -45.22
N ASP A 270 36.35 -61.18 -43.91
CA ASP A 270 36.95 -62.31 -43.21
C ASP A 270 36.10 -63.57 -43.35
N ALA A 271 34.77 -63.46 -43.21
CA ALA A 271 33.84 -64.57 -43.40
C ALA A 271 33.87 -65.10 -44.85
N VAL A 272 33.94 -64.20 -45.85
CA VAL A 272 34.12 -64.58 -47.26
C VAL A 272 35.48 -65.24 -47.47
N ALA A 273 36.57 -64.70 -46.92
CA ALA A 273 37.91 -65.29 -47.00
C ALA A 273 37.98 -66.70 -46.37
N GLU A 274 37.30 -66.91 -45.24
CA GLU A 274 37.18 -68.23 -44.60
C GLU A 274 36.42 -69.21 -45.49
N SER A 275 35.32 -68.78 -46.13
CA SER A 275 34.58 -69.62 -47.08
C SER A 275 35.39 -70.02 -48.32
N ILE A 276 36.30 -69.15 -48.78
CA ILE A 276 37.24 -69.45 -49.87
C ILE A 276 38.25 -70.52 -49.44
N GLN A 277 38.82 -70.41 -48.24
CA GLN A 277 39.78 -71.40 -47.71
C GLN A 277 39.17 -72.79 -47.53
N LYS A 278 37.86 -72.90 -47.27
CA LYS A 278 37.16 -74.18 -47.14
C LYS A 278 36.81 -74.85 -48.49
N GLY A 279 37.16 -74.24 -49.63
CA GLY A 279 37.23 -74.93 -50.93
C GLY A 279 35.93 -75.05 -51.73
N ALA A 280 35.04 -74.06 -51.69
CA ALA A 280 33.90 -74.00 -52.61
C ALA A 280 34.33 -73.46 -53.99
N SER A 281 34.18 -74.26 -55.05
CA SER A 281 34.57 -73.94 -56.43
C SER A 281 33.85 -72.74 -57.08
N ASP A 282 32.84 -72.17 -56.41
CA ASP A 282 32.02 -71.05 -56.91
C ASP A 282 32.37 -69.69 -56.28
N ALA A 283 33.35 -69.64 -55.38
CA ALA A 283 33.68 -68.41 -54.65
C ALA A 283 34.27 -67.29 -55.54
N GLN A 284 34.98 -67.64 -56.61
CA GLN A 284 35.56 -66.66 -57.55
C GLN A 284 34.49 -65.94 -58.41
N SER A 285 33.40 -66.63 -58.73
CA SER A 285 32.28 -66.04 -59.47
C SER A 285 31.51 -65.02 -58.64
N ALA A 286 31.31 -65.27 -57.33
CA ALA A 286 30.63 -64.34 -56.42
C ALA A 286 31.40 -63.01 -56.23
N ILE A 287 32.74 -63.05 -56.20
CA ILE A 287 33.58 -61.85 -56.10
C ILE A 287 33.40 -60.98 -57.35
N SER A 288 33.46 -61.58 -58.54
CA SER A 288 33.32 -60.84 -59.80
C SER A 288 31.97 -60.12 -59.93
N LEU A 289 30.90 -60.74 -59.41
CA LEU A 289 29.57 -60.13 -59.37
C LEU A 289 29.53 -58.94 -58.38
N SER A 290 30.11 -59.08 -57.19
CA SER A 290 30.14 -58.00 -56.19
C SER A 290 30.96 -56.78 -56.64
N VAL A 291 32.03 -57.00 -57.42
CA VAL A 291 32.83 -55.92 -58.03
C VAL A 291 32.03 -55.24 -59.14
N ALA A 292 31.30 -56.01 -59.96
CA ALA A 292 30.42 -55.45 -60.97
C ALA A 292 29.28 -54.62 -60.35
N GLU A 293 28.66 -55.07 -59.26
CA GLU A 293 27.63 -54.31 -58.53
C GLU A 293 28.18 -52.99 -57.96
N LYS A 294 29.34 -53.03 -57.27
CA LYS A 294 29.99 -51.80 -56.77
C LYS A 294 30.37 -50.84 -57.89
N TYR A 295 30.80 -51.36 -59.05
CA TYR A 295 31.12 -50.56 -60.22
C TYR A 295 29.89 -49.87 -60.80
N VAL A 296 28.77 -50.58 -60.94
CA VAL A 296 27.49 -50.01 -61.42
C VAL A 296 26.95 -48.97 -60.43
N GLU A 297 27.06 -49.22 -59.12
CA GLU A 297 26.62 -48.28 -58.09
C GLU A 297 27.47 -46.99 -58.07
N ALA A 298 28.80 -47.12 -58.26
CA ALA A 298 29.70 -45.98 -58.40
C ALA A 298 29.40 -45.16 -59.67
N PHE A 299 29.12 -45.83 -60.79
CA PHE A 299 28.71 -45.18 -62.04
C PHE A 299 27.36 -44.44 -61.89
N GLY A 300 26.42 -45.03 -61.15
CA GLY A 300 25.14 -44.41 -60.84
C GLY A 300 25.23 -43.15 -59.96
N LYS A 301 26.22 -43.07 -59.07
CA LYS A 301 26.52 -41.85 -58.29
C LYS A 301 27.15 -40.76 -59.14
N LEU A 302 28.07 -41.13 -60.05
CA LEU A 302 28.72 -40.18 -60.96
C LEU A 302 27.72 -39.54 -61.94
N ALA A 303 26.72 -40.31 -62.40
CA ALA A 303 25.65 -39.81 -63.27
C ALA A 303 24.68 -38.83 -62.59
N LYS A 304 24.61 -38.80 -61.25
CA LYS A 304 23.75 -37.86 -60.50
C LYS A 304 24.39 -36.48 -60.26
N GLU A 305 25.71 -36.37 -60.27
CA GLU A 305 26.43 -35.12 -59.94
C GLU A 305 26.90 -34.32 -61.18
N GLY A 306 27.06 -34.93 -62.36
CA GLY A 306 27.57 -34.27 -63.58
C GLY A 306 26.49 -33.82 -64.58
N THR A 307 26.17 -32.52 -64.65
CA THR A 307 25.28 -31.94 -65.69
C THR A 307 26.09 -31.39 -66.86
N ALA A 308 26.16 -32.09 -67.99
CA ALA A 308 26.79 -31.61 -69.22
C ALA A 308 25.75 -31.02 -70.19
N VAL A 309 25.82 -29.70 -70.44
CA VAL A 309 24.98 -28.98 -71.41
C VAL A 309 25.63 -29.06 -72.81
N VAL A 310 24.91 -29.66 -73.77
CA VAL A 310 25.31 -29.75 -75.19
C VAL A 310 24.84 -28.50 -75.94
N VAL A 311 25.77 -27.76 -76.55
CA VAL A 311 25.49 -26.63 -77.46
C VAL A 311 25.38 -27.15 -78.91
N PRO A 312 24.28 -26.94 -79.65
CA PRO A 312 24.27 -27.21 -81.08
C PRO A 312 24.88 -26.05 -81.86
N GLY A 313 25.88 -26.39 -82.68
CA GLY A 313 26.58 -25.47 -83.56
C GLY A 313 25.73 -25.02 -84.74
N ASN A 314 25.38 -23.74 -84.76
CA ASN A 314 25.35 -22.97 -85.99
C ASN A 314 25.69 -21.50 -85.65
N VAL A 315 26.96 -21.15 -85.84
CA VAL A 315 27.58 -19.85 -85.50
C VAL A 315 27.33 -18.74 -86.54
N GLY A 316 26.25 -18.86 -87.32
CA GLY A 316 25.98 -17.98 -88.46
C GLY A 316 25.01 -16.82 -88.23
N ASP A 317 24.27 -16.78 -87.11
CA ASP A 317 23.19 -15.80 -86.95
C ASP A 317 23.27 -15.07 -85.61
N MET A 318 23.85 -13.87 -85.66
CA MET A 318 23.94 -12.91 -84.55
C MET A 318 22.55 -12.56 -83.97
N GLY A 319 21.47 -12.83 -84.72
CA GLY A 319 20.08 -12.67 -84.26
C GLY A 319 19.65 -13.69 -83.20
N GLY A 320 20.15 -14.92 -83.22
CA GLY A 320 19.76 -15.98 -82.26
C GLY A 320 20.39 -15.81 -80.86
N MET A 321 21.59 -15.23 -80.81
CA MET A 321 22.28 -14.91 -79.56
C MET A 321 21.63 -13.70 -78.86
N ILE A 322 21.16 -12.72 -79.64
CA ILE A 322 20.41 -11.56 -79.12
C ILE A 322 19.00 -11.97 -78.71
N ALA A 323 18.34 -12.90 -79.42
CA ALA A 323 17.02 -13.39 -79.03
C ALA A 323 17.04 -14.19 -77.72
N SER A 324 18.05 -15.03 -77.49
CA SER A 324 18.19 -15.77 -76.21
C SER A 324 18.59 -14.85 -75.05
N ALA A 325 19.47 -13.88 -75.29
CA ALA A 325 19.80 -12.84 -74.30
C ALA A 325 18.60 -11.93 -73.97
N MET A 326 17.80 -11.54 -74.97
CA MET A 326 16.59 -10.73 -74.80
C MET A 326 15.44 -11.50 -74.14
N ALA A 327 15.33 -12.81 -74.37
CA ALA A 327 14.35 -13.67 -73.71
C ALA A 327 14.61 -13.80 -72.20
N VAL A 328 15.88 -13.76 -71.78
CA VAL A 328 16.27 -13.74 -70.35
C VAL A 328 16.05 -12.35 -69.74
N TYR A 329 16.35 -11.27 -70.48
CA TYR A 329 16.13 -9.91 -70.00
C TYR A 329 14.64 -9.55 -69.84
N GLY A 330 13.78 -9.99 -70.77
CA GLY A 330 12.33 -9.78 -70.70
C GLY A 330 11.67 -10.45 -69.49
N LYS A 331 12.11 -11.66 -69.11
CA LYS A 331 11.56 -12.38 -67.96
C LYS A 331 11.98 -11.81 -66.60
N VAL A 332 13.13 -11.15 -66.49
CA VAL A 332 13.58 -10.51 -65.23
C VAL A 332 12.83 -9.20 -64.96
N SER A 333 12.46 -8.46 -66.01
CA SER A 333 11.68 -7.21 -65.92
C SER A 333 10.22 -7.43 -65.49
N GLU A 334 9.57 -8.48 -66.01
CA GLU A 334 8.20 -8.84 -65.59
C GLU A 334 8.15 -9.37 -64.14
N GLY A 335 9.20 -10.07 -63.69
CA GLY A 335 9.32 -10.51 -62.29
C GLY A 335 9.43 -9.34 -61.30
N GLN A 336 10.15 -8.28 -61.65
CA GLN A 336 10.28 -7.09 -60.80
C GLN A 336 8.99 -6.27 -60.70
N LYS A 337 8.20 -6.18 -61.78
CA LYS A 337 6.90 -5.47 -61.77
C LYS A 337 5.85 -6.20 -60.94
N LYS A 338 5.85 -7.54 -60.93
CA LYS A 338 4.91 -8.35 -60.16
C LYS A 338 5.20 -8.34 -58.65
N VAL A 339 6.48 -8.26 -58.26
CA VAL A 339 6.89 -8.12 -56.85
C VAL A 339 6.62 -6.72 -56.29
N LEU A 340 6.74 -5.67 -57.12
CA LEU A 340 6.36 -4.31 -56.72
C LEU A 340 4.83 -4.13 -56.58
N GLN A 341 4.04 -4.75 -57.47
CA GLN A 341 2.56 -4.71 -57.40
C GLN A 341 1.99 -5.56 -56.25
N THR A 342 2.64 -6.67 -55.90
CA THR A 342 2.17 -7.51 -54.77
C THR A 342 2.42 -6.81 -53.44
N ARG A 343 3.54 -6.08 -53.29
CA ARG A 343 3.80 -5.27 -52.07
C ARG A 343 2.90 -4.05 -51.92
N THR A 344 2.37 -3.49 -53.00
CA THR A 344 1.42 -2.35 -52.93
C THR A 344 -0.03 -2.78 -52.74
N ILE A 345 -0.40 -4.01 -53.10
CA ILE A 345 -1.75 -4.56 -52.88
C ILE A 345 -1.89 -5.14 -51.45
N GLU A 346 -0.83 -5.69 -50.84
CA GLU A 346 -0.86 -6.16 -49.44
C GLU A 346 -0.88 -5.02 -48.41
N ALA A 347 -0.36 -3.83 -48.72
CA ALA A 347 -0.41 -2.67 -47.82
C ALA A 347 -1.79 -1.96 -47.78
N GLY A 348 -2.74 -2.36 -48.63
CA GLY A 348 -4.05 -1.70 -48.79
C GLY A 348 -5.27 -2.51 -48.33
N SER A 349 -5.11 -3.68 -47.70
CA SER A 349 -6.25 -4.58 -47.39
C SER A 349 -6.29 -5.10 -45.94
N SER A 350 -5.86 -4.30 -44.97
CA SER A 350 -6.28 -4.48 -43.58
C SER A 350 -6.75 -3.16 -42.99
N THR A 351 -8.06 -2.92 -43.05
CA THR A 351 -8.93 -2.39 -41.98
C THR A 351 -10.10 -1.58 -42.56
N THR A 352 -11.24 -2.24 -42.75
CA THR A 352 -12.56 -1.60 -42.64
C THR A 352 -13.50 -2.57 -41.94
N GLU A 353 -13.87 -2.24 -40.69
CA GLU A 353 -15.23 -2.18 -40.15
C GLU A 353 -15.15 -2.03 -38.61
N ASN A 354 -15.33 -0.82 -38.06
CA ASN A 354 -16.62 -0.38 -37.52
C ASN A 354 -16.59 1.05 -36.92
N SER A 355 -17.57 1.86 -37.34
CA SER A 355 -18.24 3.01 -36.68
C SER A 355 -17.46 4.14 -35.98
N GLY A 356 -17.71 5.40 -36.40
CA GLY A 356 -17.89 6.53 -35.47
C GLY A 356 -17.32 7.92 -35.86
N THR A 357 -18.12 8.70 -36.58
CA THR A 357 -18.36 10.16 -36.41
C THR A 357 -17.21 11.21 -36.36
N THR A 358 -17.27 12.10 -37.37
CA THR A 358 -17.11 13.58 -37.33
C THR A 358 -15.77 14.19 -36.90
N GLY A 359 -15.07 14.84 -37.83
CA GLY A 359 -13.99 15.78 -37.46
C GLY A 359 -12.92 16.17 -38.50
N SER A 360 -13.07 15.90 -39.80
CA SER A 360 -11.94 16.13 -40.74
C SER A 360 -11.88 17.51 -41.38
N ALA A 361 -12.87 18.38 -41.17
CA ALA A 361 -12.87 19.74 -41.72
C ALA A 361 -12.16 20.74 -40.78
N ASP A 362 -12.49 20.70 -39.48
CA ASP A 362 -11.92 21.62 -38.47
C ASP A 362 -10.42 21.42 -38.25
N ALA A 363 -9.90 20.21 -38.45
CA ALA A 363 -8.49 19.90 -38.24
C ALA A 363 -7.56 20.52 -39.30
N ARG A 364 -8.06 20.83 -40.50
CA ARG A 364 -7.25 21.45 -41.57
C ARG A 364 -7.11 22.96 -41.39
N ASP A 365 -8.18 23.61 -40.97
CA ASP A 365 -8.18 25.06 -40.73
C ASP A 365 -7.40 25.42 -39.46
N ALA A 366 -7.46 24.61 -38.40
CA ALA A 366 -6.66 24.81 -37.19
C ALA A 366 -5.14 24.66 -37.43
N VAL A 367 -4.74 23.79 -38.36
CA VAL A 367 -3.33 23.61 -38.72
C VAL A 367 -2.81 24.80 -39.53
N LEU A 368 -3.59 25.32 -40.48
CA LEU A 368 -3.23 26.52 -41.26
C LEU A 368 -3.08 27.77 -40.37
N GLU A 369 -3.96 27.95 -39.38
CA GLU A 369 -3.91 29.07 -38.45
C GLU A 369 -2.68 29.00 -37.51
N SER A 370 -2.26 27.78 -37.12
CA SER A 370 -1.04 27.55 -36.33
C SER A 370 0.25 27.87 -37.09
N PHE A 371 0.26 27.64 -38.41
CA PHE A 371 1.39 27.97 -39.28
C PHE A 371 1.52 29.48 -39.50
N GLU A 372 0.41 30.21 -39.67
CA GLU A 372 0.45 31.68 -39.80
C GLU A 372 0.87 32.38 -38.51
N LYS A 373 0.43 31.87 -37.35
CA LYS A 373 0.81 32.42 -36.03
C LYS A 373 2.29 32.22 -35.72
N THR A 374 2.88 31.12 -36.17
CA THR A 374 4.31 30.83 -36.03
C THR A 374 5.16 31.68 -36.99
N ALA A 375 4.65 32.02 -38.17
CA ALA A 375 5.31 32.89 -39.13
C ALA A 375 5.37 34.37 -38.68
N ARG A 376 4.35 34.85 -37.94
CA ARG A 376 4.35 36.22 -37.37
C ARG A 376 5.21 36.40 -36.12
N SER A 377 5.55 35.31 -35.43
CA SER A 377 6.36 35.35 -34.20
C SER A 377 7.88 35.45 -34.47
N ARG A 378 8.31 35.46 -35.74
CA ARG A 378 9.74 35.41 -36.12
C ARG A 378 10.20 36.62 -36.96
N LYS A 379 9.50 37.75 -36.88
CA LYS A 379 9.90 39.03 -37.45
C LYS A 379 10.00 40.10 -36.39
#